data_AF-A0A6P7TVW0-F1
#
_entry.id   AF-A0A6P7TVW0-F1
#
_cell.length_a   1.000
_cell.length_b   1.000
_cell.length_c   1.000
_cell.angle_alpha   90.00
_cell.angle_beta   90.00
_cell.angle_gamma   90.00
#
_symmetry.space_group_name_H-M   'P 1'
#
loop_
_entity.id
_entity.type
_entity.pdbx_description
1 polymer ?
#
loop_
_entity_poly.entity_id
_entity_poly.type
_entity_poly.pdbx_seq_one_letter_code
_entity_poly.pdbx_strand_id
1 'polypeptide(L)'
;MWIRTLILLTLAISAFGQAMLNGNGERIVDTVREISQPIQDACSNSKADIVFIIDGSRSIFPPDFKEQIEFLKSFVDHFIIGNNGMRFGVVTFGDKVIMDNTFGLTQYTSKEQLINRLSNIKFRHEHGTSTQTDLAIEYARETLFTEARLDTKKIAIVITDGLSTKPKKTAEEAMKMRNGEIVILAIGVGKKFQRKNCIQ
;
A
#
# COMPACT_ATOMS: atom_id res chain seq x y z
N MET A 1 -18.97 -5.43 -12.53
CA MET A 1 -18.13 -6.21 -11.60
C MET A 1 -17.02 -5.36 -10.96
N TRP A 2 -16.18 -4.69 -11.76
CA TRP A 2 -15.04 -3.88 -11.28
C TRP A 2 -15.37 -2.67 -10.39
N ILE A 3 -16.52 -2.00 -10.62
CA ILE A 3 -16.96 -0.88 -9.77
C ILE A 3 -17.18 -1.36 -8.33
N ARG A 4 -17.70 -2.58 -8.14
CA ARG A 4 -17.86 -3.17 -6.80
C ARG A 4 -16.51 -3.45 -6.15
N THR A 5 -15.57 -4.06 -6.87
CA THR A 5 -14.21 -4.31 -6.37
C THR A 5 -13.49 -3.02 -5.96
N LEU A 6 -13.56 -1.98 -6.79
CA LEU A 6 -12.96 -0.69 -6.49
C LEU A 6 -13.63 -0.02 -5.29
N ILE A 7 -14.98 -0.02 -5.23
CA ILE A 7 -15.74 0.49 -4.08
C ILE A 7 -15.35 -0.25 -2.80
N LEU A 8 -15.26 -1.58 -2.84
CA LEU A 8 -14.89 -2.39 -1.68
C LEU A 8 -13.44 -2.15 -1.24
N LEU A 9 -12.51 -1.98 -2.19
CA LEU A 9 -11.13 -1.61 -1.89
C LEU A 9 -11.06 -0.20 -1.25
N THR A 10 -11.83 0.76 -1.77
CA THR A 10 -11.95 2.10 -1.19
C THR A 10 -12.57 2.06 0.21
N LEU A 11 -13.61 1.25 0.41
CA LEU A 11 -14.22 1.03 1.72
C LEU A 11 -13.21 0.39 2.68
N ALA A 12 -12.40 -0.56 2.21
CA ALA A 12 -11.39 -1.24 3.02
C ALA A 12 -10.34 -0.28 3.55
N ILE A 13 -9.84 0.53 2.64
CA ILE A 13 -8.86 1.57 2.91
C ILE A 13 -9.43 2.63 3.84
N SER A 14 -10.70 3.02 3.64
CA SER A 14 -11.37 4.01 4.49
C SER A 14 -11.62 3.50 5.91
N ALA A 15 -12.01 2.23 6.04
CA ALA A 15 -12.28 1.60 7.33
C ALA A 15 -11.00 1.29 8.09
N PHE A 16 -9.94 0.88 7.39
CA PHE A 16 -8.59 0.76 7.97
C PHE A 16 -8.06 2.12 8.44
N GLY A 17 -8.16 3.16 7.61
CA GLY A 17 -7.82 4.53 8.03
C GLY A 17 -8.57 4.97 9.28
N GLN A 18 -9.87 4.68 9.38
CA GLN A 18 -10.66 4.94 10.59
C GLN A 18 -10.22 4.11 11.81
N ALA A 19 -9.88 2.84 11.62
CA ALA A 19 -9.42 1.96 12.69
C ALA A 19 -8.06 2.44 13.26
N MET A 20 -7.13 2.81 12.37
CA MET A 20 -5.82 3.37 12.75
C MET A 20 -5.94 4.74 13.44
N LEU A 21 -6.90 5.58 13.03
CA LEU A 21 -7.17 6.87 13.70
C LEU A 21 -7.68 6.72 15.13
N ASN A 22 -8.36 5.61 15.44
CA ASN A 22 -9.00 5.36 16.73
C ASN A 22 -8.15 4.55 17.71
N GLY A 23 -6.97 4.05 17.31
CA GLY A 23 -5.95 3.52 18.22
C GLY A 23 -6.23 2.16 18.88
N ASN A 24 -7.15 1.35 18.35
CA ASN A 24 -7.50 0.04 18.93
C ASN A 24 -7.24 -1.10 17.94
N GLY A 25 -6.10 -1.79 18.08
CA GLY A 25 -5.67 -2.89 17.22
C GLY A 25 -6.64 -4.09 17.13
N GLU A 26 -7.50 -4.31 18.14
CA GLU A 26 -8.51 -5.37 18.12
C GLU A 26 -9.61 -5.18 17.06
N ARG A 27 -9.89 -3.93 16.62
CA ARG A 27 -10.90 -3.66 15.57
C ARG A 27 -10.38 -3.82 14.15
N ILE A 28 -9.07 -3.97 13.96
CA ILE A 28 -8.45 -4.08 12.63
C ILE A 28 -8.85 -5.42 11.99
N VAL A 29 -8.88 -6.51 12.76
CA VAL A 29 -9.22 -7.86 12.26
C VAL A 29 -10.68 -7.95 11.85
N ASP A 30 -11.61 -7.40 12.65
CA ASP A 30 -13.04 -7.38 12.33
C ASP A 30 -13.34 -6.50 11.11
N THR A 31 -12.67 -5.35 11.04
CA THR A 31 -12.76 -4.45 9.89
C THR A 31 -12.26 -5.18 8.65
N VAL A 32 -11.06 -5.78 8.69
CA VAL A 32 -10.51 -6.54 7.56
C VAL A 32 -11.46 -7.66 7.14
N ARG A 33 -12.09 -8.39 8.06
CA ARG A 33 -13.04 -9.46 7.75
C ARG A 33 -14.32 -8.95 7.09
N GLU A 34 -14.87 -7.83 7.55
CA GLU A 34 -16.06 -7.22 6.93
C GLU A 34 -15.79 -6.74 5.50
N ILE A 35 -14.55 -6.35 5.18
CA ILE A 35 -14.22 -5.87 3.84
C ILE A 35 -13.64 -6.97 2.94
N SER A 36 -12.98 -7.97 3.50
CA SER A 36 -12.33 -9.01 2.72
C SER A 36 -13.31 -10.02 2.16
N GLN A 37 -14.40 -10.36 2.85
CA GLN A 37 -15.43 -11.27 2.35
C GLN A 37 -16.04 -10.78 1.03
N PRO A 38 -16.56 -9.54 0.92
CA PRO A 38 -17.10 -9.04 -0.34
C PRO A 38 -16.04 -8.91 -1.43
N ILE A 39 -14.77 -8.63 -1.07
CA ILE A 39 -13.65 -8.57 -2.01
C ILE A 39 -13.33 -9.98 -2.52
N GLN A 40 -13.29 -11.00 -1.67
CA GLN A 40 -13.12 -12.40 -2.07
C GLN A 40 -14.24 -12.85 -3.02
N ASP A 41 -15.48 -12.49 -2.71
CA ASP A 41 -16.63 -12.82 -3.54
C ASP A 41 -16.65 -12.04 -4.87
N ALA A 42 -16.10 -10.81 -4.90
CA ALA A 42 -15.97 -10.01 -6.12
C ALA A 42 -14.69 -10.34 -6.94
N CYS A 43 -13.65 -10.87 -6.29
CA CYS A 43 -12.31 -11.07 -6.83
C CYS A 43 -11.91 -12.53 -6.99
N SER A 44 -12.80 -13.49 -6.73
CA SER A 44 -12.51 -14.93 -6.83
C SER A 44 -11.96 -15.34 -8.21
N ASN A 45 -12.08 -14.46 -9.23
CA ASN A 45 -11.48 -14.60 -10.56
C ASN A 45 -10.78 -13.30 -11.10
N SER A 46 -10.49 -12.30 -10.26
CA SER A 46 -9.90 -11.03 -10.74
C SER A 46 -8.37 -10.99 -10.57
N LYS A 47 -7.64 -10.65 -11.64
CA LYS A 47 -6.19 -10.42 -11.61
C LYS A 47 -5.88 -8.95 -11.38
N ALA A 48 -4.96 -8.64 -10.47
CA ALA A 48 -4.42 -7.30 -10.29
C ALA A 48 -2.95 -7.34 -9.86
N ASP A 49 -2.24 -6.28 -10.18
CA ASP A 49 -0.87 -6.01 -9.77
C ASP A 49 -0.88 -4.80 -8.84
N ILE A 50 -0.51 -5.05 -7.57
CA ILE A 50 -0.67 -4.10 -6.48
C ILE A 50 0.70 -3.76 -5.90
N VAL A 51 1.02 -2.48 -5.80
CA VAL A 51 2.24 -2.01 -5.13
C VAL A 51 1.86 -1.24 -3.88
N PHE A 52 2.30 -1.70 -2.72
CA PHE A 52 2.23 -0.94 -1.48
C PHE A 52 3.42 0.02 -1.40
N ILE A 53 3.15 1.30 -1.15
CA ILE A 53 4.16 2.33 -0.95
C ILE A 53 4.06 2.77 0.50
N ILE A 54 4.90 2.20 1.35
CA ILE A 54 4.80 2.34 2.81
C ILE A 54 5.87 3.28 3.35
N ASP A 55 5.42 4.19 4.20
CA ASP A 55 6.26 5.14 4.89
C ASP A 55 7.01 4.43 6.02
N GLY A 56 8.33 4.58 6.03
CA GLY A 56 9.26 4.12 7.06
C GLY A 56 10.07 5.29 7.62
N SER A 57 9.56 6.52 7.51
CA SER A 57 10.22 7.71 8.04
C SER A 57 10.21 7.75 9.58
N ARG A 58 11.08 8.58 10.16
CA ARG A 58 11.26 8.65 11.62
C ARG A 58 10.07 9.27 12.37
N SER A 59 9.10 9.87 11.67
CA SER A 59 7.86 10.34 12.31
C SER A 59 7.01 9.18 12.83
N ILE A 60 7.17 8.00 12.23
CA ILE A 60 6.41 6.81 12.58
C ILE A 60 6.97 6.18 13.85
N PHE A 61 6.09 5.93 14.81
CA PHE A 61 6.45 5.17 16.00
C PHE A 61 6.60 3.67 15.64
N PRO A 62 7.60 2.93 16.13
CA PRO A 62 7.83 1.55 15.70
C PRO A 62 6.62 0.59 15.83
N PRO A 63 5.77 0.71 16.87
CA PRO A 63 4.48 0.03 16.92
C PRO A 63 3.54 0.35 15.75
N ASP A 64 3.42 1.61 15.35
CA ASP A 64 2.60 2.03 14.21
C ASP A 64 3.14 1.45 12.90
N PHE A 65 4.48 1.40 12.74
CA PHE A 65 5.10 0.71 11.61
C PHE A 65 4.75 -0.77 11.58
N LYS A 66 4.79 -1.44 12.73
CA LYS A 66 4.39 -2.85 12.86
C LYS A 66 2.92 -3.04 12.47
N GLU A 67 2.03 -2.14 12.88
CA GLU A 67 0.62 -2.19 12.48
C GLU A 67 0.42 -2.05 10.96
N GLN A 68 1.21 -1.20 10.29
CA GLN A 68 1.18 -1.13 8.82
C GLN A 68 1.56 -2.47 8.18
N ILE A 69 2.59 -3.15 8.70
CA ILE A 69 3.01 -4.46 8.19
C ILE A 69 1.94 -5.53 8.46
N GLU A 70 1.33 -5.53 9.64
CA GLU A 70 0.22 -6.46 9.95
C GLU A 70 -1.00 -6.21 9.07
N PHE A 71 -1.30 -4.95 8.73
CA PHE A 71 -2.33 -4.63 7.74
C PHE A 71 -2.00 -5.20 6.36
N LEU A 72 -0.78 -5.01 5.86
CA LEU A 72 -0.35 -5.60 4.59
C LEU A 72 -0.52 -7.12 4.59
N LYS A 73 -0.07 -7.80 5.66
CA LYS A 73 -0.20 -9.26 5.81
C LYS A 73 -1.66 -9.70 5.81
N SER A 74 -2.49 -9.04 6.61
CA SER A 74 -3.92 -9.34 6.69
C SER A 74 -4.61 -9.07 5.35
N PHE A 75 -4.26 -7.98 4.67
CA PHE A 75 -4.79 -7.67 3.34
C PHE A 75 -4.47 -8.78 2.33
N VAL A 76 -3.20 -9.16 2.19
CA VAL A 76 -2.78 -10.13 1.16
C VAL A 76 -3.29 -11.56 1.44
N ASP A 77 -3.57 -11.90 2.69
CA ASP A 77 -4.06 -13.22 3.07
C ASP A 77 -5.44 -13.55 2.49
N HIS A 78 -6.22 -12.56 2.08
CA HIS A 78 -7.54 -12.80 1.49
C HIS A 78 -7.50 -13.16 0.01
N PHE A 79 -6.33 -13.10 -0.64
CA PHE A 79 -6.23 -13.26 -2.09
C PHE A 79 -5.50 -14.54 -2.49
N ILE A 80 -5.85 -15.03 -3.69
CA ILE A 80 -5.04 -16.01 -4.41
C ILE A 80 -3.84 -15.25 -4.98
N ILE A 81 -2.63 -15.58 -4.50
CA ILE A 81 -1.39 -14.93 -4.90
C ILE A 81 -0.69 -15.75 -5.98
N GLY A 82 -0.17 -15.06 -7.00
CA GLY A 82 0.65 -15.66 -8.05
C GLY A 82 0.26 -15.21 -9.46
N ASN A 83 0.83 -15.87 -10.46
CA ASN A 83 0.71 -15.45 -11.87
C ASN A 83 -0.73 -15.40 -12.40
N ASN A 84 -1.61 -16.27 -11.88
CA ASN A 84 -3.02 -16.34 -12.25
C ASN A 84 -3.95 -15.63 -11.25
N GLY A 85 -3.38 -14.98 -10.23
CA GLY A 85 -4.13 -14.25 -9.21
C GLY A 85 -3.58 -12.83 -9.04
N MET A 86 -3.47 -12.41 -7.78
CA MET A 86 -2.90 -11.12 -7.39
C MET A 86 -1.37 -11.20 -7.32
N ARG A 87 -0.68 -10.15 -7.75
CA ARG A 87 0.76 -9.94 -7.51
C ARG A 87 0.96 -8.71 -6.66
N PHE A 88 1.97 -8.77 -5.79
CA PHE A 88 2.25 -7.73 -4.81
C PHE A 88 3.71 -7.30 -4.86
N GLY A 89 3.93 -6.00 -4.86
CA GLY A 89 5.22 -5.36 -4.65
C GLY A 89 5.14 -4.42 -3.45
N VAL A 90 6.29 -4.08 -2.89
CA VAL A 90 6.41 -3.12 -1.80
C VAL A 90 7.54 -2.15 -2.10
N VAL A 91 7.29 -0.85 -1.92
CA VAL A 91 8.28 0.21 -1.82
C VAL A 91 8.22 0.75 -0.41
N THR A 92 9.34 0.72 0.31
CA THR A 92 9.44 1.41 1.61
C THR A 92 10.25 2.69 1.43
N PHE A 93 9.85 3.79 2.05
CA PHE A 93 10.55 5.07 1.88
C PHE A 93 10.66 5.88 3.16
N GLY A 94 11.61 6.82 3.17
CA GLY A 94 11.73 7.88 4.15
C GLY A 94 12.31 9.11 3.46
N ASP A 95 13.55 9.45 3.76
CA ASP A 95 14.33 10.43 3.00
C ASP A 95 14.74 9.93 1.61
N LYS A 96 14.66 8.61 1.38
CA LYS A 96 14.89 7.92 0.12
C LYS A 96 14.16 6.58 0.12
N VAL A 97 14.21 5.84 -0.98
CA VAL A 97 13.75 4.44 -1.03
C VAL A 97 14.67 3.55 -0.17
N ILE A 98 14.06 2.72 0.66
CA ILE A 98 14.71 1.77 1.57
C ILE A 98 14.77 0.41 0.86
N MET A 99 15.88 0.16 0.17
CA MET A 99 16.03 -0.94 -0.78
C MET A 99 15.91 -2.32 -0.15
N ASP A 100 16.41 -2.51 1.07
CA ASP A 100 16.37 -3.79 1.78
C ASP A 100 14.96 -4.20 2.22
N ASN A 101 13.99 -3.28 2.20
CA ASN A 101 12.57 -3.54 2.43
C ASN A 101 11.72 -3.54 1.15
N THR A 102 12.32 -3.16 0.01
CA THR A 102 11.62 -2.96 -1.27
C THR A 102 11.71 -4.22 -2.13
N PHE A 103 10.61 -4.58 -2.81
CA PHE A 103 10.56 -5.73 -3.71
C PHE A 103 9.51 -5.62 -4.81
N GLY A 104 9.80 -6.27 -5.94
CA GLY A 104 8.96 -6.25 -7.17
C GLY A 104 7.79 -7.21 -7.18
N LEU A 105 6.91 -7.03 -8.18
CA LEU A 105 5.67 -7.79 -8.39
C LEU A 105 5.92 -9.28 -8.72
N THR A 106 7.13 -9.59 -9.19
CA THR A 106 7.51 -10.94 -9.64
C THR A 106 8.31 -11.75 -8.62
N GLN A 107 8.72 -11.15 -7.50
CA GLN A 107 9.67 -11.77 -6.57
C GLN A 107 9.06 -12.81 -5.64
N TYR A 108 7.84 -12.59 -5.15
CA TYR A 108 7.16 -13.48 -4.20
C TYR A 108 5.84 -13.95 -4.79
N THR A 109 5.86 -15.15 -5.38
CA THR A 109 4.76 -15.66 -6.23
C THR A 109 3.81 -16.60 -5.50
N SER A 110 4.04 -16.85 -4.21
CA SER A 110 3.12 -17.60 -3.35
C SER A 110 2.76 -16.80 -2.10
N LYS A 111 1.60 -17.13 -1.51
CA LYS A 111 1.14 -16.51 -0.27
C LYS A 111 2.16 -16.65 0.86
N GLU A 112 2.68 -17.87 1.05
CA GLU A 112 3.69 -18.16 2.08
C GLU A 112 4.95 -17.31 1.90
N GLN A 113 5.49 -17.24 0.68
CA GLN A 113 6.65 -16.42 0.35
C GLN A 113 6.41 -14.93 0.64
N LEU A 114 5.25 -14.42 0.23
CA LEU A 114 4.89 -13.02 0.41
C LEU A 114 4.72 -12.68 1.90
N ILE A 115 3.97 -13.48 2.66
CA ILE A 115 3.77 -13.27 4.10
C ILE A 115 5.11 -13.35 4.85
N ASN A 116 5.96 -14.32 4.52
CA ASN A 116 7.30 -14.41 5.10
C ASN A 116 8.14 -13.18 4.77
N ARG A 117 8.09 -12.68 3.53
CA ARG A 117 8.81 -11.47 3.16
C ARG A 117 8.32 -10.24 3.92
N LEU A 118 7.00 -10.04 3.98
CA LEU A 118 6.38 -8.93 4.70
C LEU A 118 6.78 -8.95 6.18
N SER A 119 6.82 -10.13 6.79
CA SER A 119 7.24 -10.31 8.19
C SER A 119 8.71 -9.94 8.45
N ASN A 120 9.54 -9.90 7.40
CA ASN A 120 10.95 -9.53 7.46
C ASN A 120 11.22 -8.06 7.09
N ILE A 121 10.19 -7.26 6.78
CA ILE A 121 10.32 -5.82 6.64
C ILE A 121 10.61 -5.21 8.02
N LYS A 122 11.70 -4.45 8.14
CA LYS A 122 12.16 -3.88 9.41
C LYS A 122 12.08 -2.36 9.38
N PHE A 123 11.72 -1.77 10.52
CA PHE A 123 11.86 -0.33 10.67
C PHE A 123 13.35 0.05 10.65
N ARG A 124 13.72 1.03 9.82
CA ARG A 124 15.12 1.45 9.63
C ARG A 124 15.31 2.85 10.18
N HIS A 125 15.68 2.94 11.46
CA HIS A 125 15.90 4.21 12.16
C HIS A 125 16.96 5.09 11.49
N GLU A 126 17.91 4.48 10.77
CA GLU A 126 18.95 5.17 10.01
C GLU A 126 18.39 5.99 8.84
N HIS A 127 17.22 5.62 8.29
CA HIS A 127 16.53 6.32 7.22
C HIS A 127 15.38 7.18 7.77
N GLY A 128 14.86 8.14 6.99
CA GLY A 128 13.63 8.84 7.34
C GLY A 128 13.76 10.21 7.99
N THR A 129 14.82 10.98 7.69
CA THR A 129 14.93 12.40 8.11
C THR A 129 13.89 13.31 7.44
N SER A 130 13.26 12.84 6.37
CA SER A 130 12.14 13.47 5.67
C SER A 130 11.18 12.41 5.16
N THR A 131 10.04 12.85 4.64
CA THR A 131 9.00 12.00 4.04
C THR A 131 8.94 12.29 2.54
N GLN A 132 9.85 11.72 1.75
CA GLN A 132 9.93 11.92 0.30
C GLN A 132 9.00 10.96 -0.46
N THR A 133 7.70 11.18 -0.29
CA THR A 133 6.65 10.38 -0.95
C THR A 133 6.73 10.47 -2.48
N ASP A 134 7.19 11.60 -3.03
CA ASP A 134 7.42 11.78 -4.46
C ASP A 134 8.39 10.75 -5.03
N LEU A 135 9.54 10.53 -4.37
CA LEU A 135 10.54 9.55 -4.81
C LEU A 135 10.00 8.12 -4.77
N ALA A 136 9.16 7.79 -3.79
CA ALA A 136 8.59 6.47 -3.65
C ALA A 136 7.55 6.17 -4.75
N ILE A 137 6.73 7.16 -5.09
CA ILE A 137 5.77 7.08 -6.20
C ILE A 137 6.51 6.96 -7.54
N GLU A 138 7.52 7.80 -7.77
CA GLU A 138 8.37 7.74 -8.96
C GLU A 138 9.01 6.34 -9.11
N TYR A 139 9.64 5.83 -8.04
CA TYR A 139 10.28 4.52 -8.04
C TYR A 139 9.29 3.39 -8.33
N ALA A 140 8.12 3.41 -7.71
CA ALA A 140 7.08 2.42 -7.98
C ALA A 140 6.65 2.44 -9.45
N ARG A 141 6.42 3.63 -10.02
CA ARG A 141 6.00 3.83 -11.42
C ARG A 141 7.06 3.37 -12.41
N GLU A 142 8.31 3.76 -12.20
CA GLU A 142 9.40 3.54 -13.16
C GLU A 142 10.13 2.22 -13.00
N THR A 143 9.96 1.54 -11.86
CA THR A 143 10.61 0.25 -11.61
C THR A 143 9.58 -0.86 -11.46
N LEU A 144 8.76 -0.82 -10.41
CA LEU A 144 7.91 -1.97 -10.07
C LEU A 144 6.77 -2.17 -11.07
N PHE A 145 6.09 -1.11 -11.50
CA PHE A 145 4.98 -1.23 -12.46
C PHE A 145 5.44 -1.57 -13.88
N THR A 146 6.75 -1.56 -14.17
CA THR A 146 7.27 -2.10 -15.45
C THR A 146 7.12 -3.63 -15.53
N GLU A 147 7.02 -4.32 -14.38
CA GLU A 147 6.76 -5.75 -14.29
C GLU A 147 5.25 -6.10 -14.38
N ALA A 148 4.37 -5.09 -14.46
CA ALA A 148 2.94 -5.29 -14.41
C ALA A 148 2.40 -5.92 -15.70
N ARG A 149 1.47 -6.86 -15.54
CA ARG A 149 0.76 -7.56 -16.61
C ARG A 149 -0.17 -6.58 -17.34
N LEU A 150 -0.16 -6.68 -18.67
CA LEU A 150 -0.96 -5.83 -19.56
C LEU A 150 -2.48 -5.99 -19.31
N ASP A 151 -2.96 -7.22 -19.09
CA ASP A 151 -4.36 -7.59 -18.93
C ASP A 151 -4.91 -7.41 -17.50
N THR A 152 -4.22 -6.63 -16.66
CA THR A 152 -4.55 -6.51 -15.23
C THR A 152 -4.70 -5.07 -14.77
N LYS A 153 -5.42 -4.90 -13.66
CA LYS A 153 -5.48 -3.61 -12.98
C LYS A 153 -4.20 -3.36 -12.21
N LYS A 154 -3.68 -2.14 -12.33
CA LYS A 154 -2.48 -1.67 -11.65
C LYS A 154 -2.91 -0.74 -10.54
N ILE A 155 -2.55 -1.06 -9.31
CA ILE A 155 -3.02 -0.33 -8.13
C ILE A 155 -1.83 0.02 -7.24
N ALA A 156 -1.61 1.30 -6.99
CA ALA A 156 -0.68 1.79 -5.98
C ALA A 156 -1.44 2.16 -4.71
N ILE A 157 -1.01 1.65 -3.56
CA ILE A 157 -1.58 1.98 -2.26
C ILE A 157 -0.49 2.65 -1.43
N VAL A 158 -0.59 3.96 -1.25
CA VAL A 158 0.32 4.77 -0.43
C VAL A 158 -0.17 4.74 1.02
N ILE A 159 0.71 4.41 1.96
CA ILE A 159 0.43 4.42 3.40
C ILE A 159 1.47 5.34 4.06
N THR A 160 1.02 6.42 4.71
CA THR A 160 1.90 7.42 5.33
C THR A 160 1.27 8.04 6.56
N ASP A 161 2.08 8.42 7.55
CA ASP A 161 1.63 9.15 8.74
C ASP A 161 1.84 10.66 8.65
N GLY A 162 2.51 11.12 7.59
CA GLY A 162 3.05 12.44 7.44
C GLY A 162 2.62 13.14 6.16
N LEU A 163 2.92 14.44 6.11
CA LEU A 163 2.87 15.19 4.85
C LEU A 163 4.19 14.97 4.13
N SER A 164 4.11 14.74 2.82
CA SER A 164 5.29 14.75 1.97
C SER A 164 6.06 16.06 2.15
N THR A 165 7.39 15.99 2.17
CA THR A 165 8.24 17.19 2.17
C THR A 165 8.26 17.90 0.82
N LYS A 166 7.72 17.26 -0.24
CA LYS A 166 7.61 17.80 -1.60
C LYS A 166 6.18 17.62 -2.16
N PRO A 167 5.15 18.24 -1.56
CA PRO A 167 3.74 17.95 -1.90
C PRO A 167 3.39 18.23 -3.37
N LYS A 168 3.98 19.26 -3.99
CA LYS A 168 3.80 19.56 -5.42
C LYS A 168 4.32 18.42 -6.31
N LYS A 169 5.55 17.94 -6.04
CA LYS A 169 6.14 16.81 -6.77
C LYS A 169 5.38 15.51 -6.53
N THR A 170 4.92 15.29 -5.29
CA THR A 170 4.09 14.12 -4.97
C THR A 170 2.79 14.13 -5.78
N ALA A 171 2.14 15.29 -5.93
CA ALA A 171 0.98 15.43 -6.80
C ALA A 171 1.32 15.20 -8.28
N GLU A 172 2.45 15.73 -8.77
CA GLU A 172 2.93 15.48 -10.13
C GLU A 172 3.17 13.99 -10.42
N GLU A 173 3.86 13.28 -9.54
CA GLU A 173 4.10 11.83 -9.72
C GLU A 173 2.81 11.01 -9.63
N ALA A 174 1.87 11.40 -8.76
CA ALA A 174 0.56 10.75 -8.71
C ALA A 174 -0.27 11.00 -9.99
N MET A 175 -0.19 12.20 -10.57
CA MET A 175 -0.79 12.47 -11.88
C MET A 175 -0.16 11.61 -12.97
N LYS A 176 1.16 11.43 -12.97
CA LYS A 176 1.84 10.53 -13.92
C LYS A 176 1.38 9.08 -13.77
N MET A 177 1.17 8.59 -12.54
CA MET A 177 0.58 7.26 -12.31
C MET A 177 -0.81 7.14 -12.95
N ARG A 178 -1.69 8.12 -12.73
CA ARG A 178 -3.06 8.10 -13.28
C ARG A 178 -3.08 8.14 -14.80
N ASN A 179 -2.23 8.97 -15.40
CA ASN A 179 -2.07 9.04 -16.85
C ASN A 179 -1.55 7.71 -17.44
N GLY A 180 -0.79 6.94 -16.65
CA GLY A 180 -0.36 5.57 -16.98
C GLY A 180 -1.35 4.47 -16.62
N GLU A 181 -2.63 4.81 -16.38
CA GLU A 181 -3.70 3.87 -16.00
C GLU A 181 -3.42 3.09 -14.70
N ILE A 182 -2.60 3.65 -13.81
CA ILE A 182 -2.38 3.13 -12.46
C ILE A 182 -3.33 3.85 -11.51
N VAL A 183 -4.17 3.07 -10.83
CA VAL A 183 -5.04 3.59 -9.77
C VAL A 183 -4.19 3.84 -8.54
N ILE A 184 -4.12 5.09 -8.08
CA ILE A 184 -3.39 5.44 -6.85
C ILE A 184 -4.37 5.77 -5.72
N LEU A 185 -4.17 5.13 -4.57
CA LEU A 185 -4.96 5.31 -3.35
C LEU A 185 -4.03 5.71 -2.21
N ALA A 186 -4.48 6.58 -1.31
CA ALA A 186 -3.68 7.06 -0.18
C ALA A 186 -4.39 6.78 1.15
N ILE A 187 -3.63 6.25 2.11
CA ILE A 187 -4.05 5.96 3.48
C ILE A 187 -3.19 6.80 4.43
N GLY A 188 -3.85 7.65 5.21
CA GLY A 188 -3.24 8.40 6.29
C GLY A 188 -3.29 7.64 7.60
N VAL A 189 -2.17 7.57 8.32
CA VAL A 189 -2.06 6.97 9.65
C VAL A 189 -1.79 8.08 10.69
N GLY A 190 -2.47 8.07 11.83
CA GLY A 190 -2.19 8.99 12.95
C GLY A 190 -2.87 10.38 12.90
N LYS A 191 -2.68 11.14 14.00
CA LYS A 191 -3.46 12.36 14.34
C LYS A 191 -3.12 13.61 13.51
N LYS A 192 -2.01 13.61 12.75
CA LYS A 192 -1.58 14.74 11.91
C LYS A 192 -2.28 14.79 10.55
N PHE A 193 -3.15 13.81 10.25
CA PHE A 193 -3.79 13.66 8.96
C PHE A 193 -5.04 14.55 8.80
N GLN A 194 -5.08 15.36 7.74
CA GLN A 194 -6.28 16.13 7.34
C GLN A 194 -6.73 15.72 5.93
N ARG A 195 -8.01 15.36 5.77
CA ARG A 195 -8.63 14.93 4.48
C ARG A 195 -8.42 15.88 3.30
N LYS A 196 -8.12 17.16 3.54
CA LYS A 196 -7.90 18.16 2.48
C LYS A 196 -6.62 17.93 1.66
N ASN A 197 -5.75 17.02 2.09
CA ASN A 197 -4.44 16.77 1.48
C ASN A 197 -4.38 15.47 0.66
N CYS A 198 -5.51 14.77 0.49
CA CYS A 198 -5.58 13.63 -0.41
C CYS A 198 -5.44 14.11 -1.85
N ILE A 199 -4.57 13.47 -2.62
CA ILE A 199 -4.54 13.60 -4.08
C ILE A 199 -5.86 13.01 -4.56
N GLN A 200 -6.86 13.86 -4.82
CA GLN A 200 -8.11 13.45 -5.46
C GLN A 200 -7.84 13.00 -6.88
#